data_AF-A0A4Q6BLJ3-F1
#
_entry.id   AF-A0A4Q6BLJ3-F1
#
_cell.length_a   1.000
_cell.length_b   1.000
_cell.length_c   1.000
_cell.angle_alpha   90.00
_cell.angle_beta   90.00
_cell.angle_gamma   90.00
#
_symmetry.space_group_name_H-M   'P 1'
#
loop_
_entity.id
_entity.type
_entity.pdbx_description
1 polymer ?
#
loop_
_entity_poly.entity_id
_entity_poly.type
_entity_poly.pdbx_seq_one_letter_code
_entity_poly.pdbx_strand_id
1 'polypeptide(L)'
;MTFKKLADSRLFCARSIVATRFVICSSLVFVSVTAKASATIPAYSYCSMNQTSIPPADIIRIEPPEEDFFSKSLDYEGIAIKAHAIVEDAALVEARKRLDMMLCHLPQVRQNLAHAGAELHIIGKSQVTSDLPEHRELKGQKIPEYGGLTVDERTRGLGGLLTSCGEENLLKLPQDRYKGRDICVHEFAHNIQDHGVPESVRELIRKRYHASI
;
A
#
# COMPACT_ATOMS: atom_id res chain seq x y z
N MET A 1 11.18 -8.50 -14.15
CA MET A 1 12.00 -8.46 -12.91
C MET A 1 12.05 -9.86 -12.34
N THR A 2 13.26 -10.43 -12.24
CA THR A 2 13.48 -11.88 -12.11
C THR A 2 13.41 -12.34 -10.65
N PHE A 3 12.67 -13.43 -10.40
CA PHE A 3 12.65 -14.25 -9.19
C PHE A 3 14.07 -14.73 -8.81
N LYS A 4 14.81 -13.95 -8.00
CA LYS A 4 16.15 -14.38 -7.55
C LYS A 4 16.63 -13.70 -6.27
N LYS A 5 15.81 -13.66 -5.22
CA LYS A 5 16.30 -13.34 -3.86
C LYS A 5 15.84 -14.38 -2.85
N LEU A 6 16.21 -15.63 -3.14
CA LEU A 6 16.43 -16.65 -2.11
C LEU A 6 17.88 -17.12 -2.27
N ALA A 7 18.56 -17.28 -1.13
CA ALA A 7 19.91 -17.80 -0.93
C ALA A 7 21.07 -16.79 -0.92
N ASP A 8 21.95 -17.03 0.06
CA ASP A 8 23.28 -16.48 0.33
C ASP A 8 23.36 -15.12 1.05
N SER A 9 24.16 -14.96 2.11
CA SER A 9 25.26 -15.80 2.60
C SER A 9 25.67 -15.44 4.02
N ARG A 10 26.12 -16.46 4.74
CA ARG A 10 26.89 -16.41 5.98
C ARG A 10 28.25 -15.73 5.71
N LEU A 11 28.79 -14.93 6.64
CA LEU A 11 30.18 -14.97 7.13
C LEU A 11 30.53 -13.69 7.96
N PHE A 12 31.09 -13.92 9.16
CA PHE A 12 32.16 -13.13 9.85
C PHE A 12 31.82 -11.73 10.41
N CYS A 13 32.45 -11.21 11.47
CA CYS A 13 33.27 -11.73 12.59
C CYS A 13 33.48 -10.57 13.60
N ALA A 14 33.50 -10.93 14.89
CA ALA A 14 34.13 -10.31 16.07
C ALA A 14 34.28 -8.77 16.25
N ARG A 15 33.76 -8.35 17.41
CA ARG A 15 34.08 -7.20 18.29
C ARG A 15 35.57 -6.83 18.44
N SER A 16 35.86 -5.54 18.68
CA SER A 16 36.53 -4.98 19.89
C SER A 16 36.86 -3.48 19.68
N ILE A 17 36.23 -2.53 20.38
CA ILE A 17 36.71 -1.82 21.58
C ILE A 17 38.21 -1.49 21.57
N VAL A 18 38.54 -0.22 21.32
CA VAL A 18 39.71 0.45 21.91
C VAL A 18 39.29 1.87 22.32
N ALA A 19 39.41 2.15 23.61
CA ALA A 19 39.28 3.48 24.18
C ALA A 19 40.60 4.24 23.99
N THR A 20 40.54 5.50 23.59
CA THR A 20 41.70 6.40 23.69
C THR A 20 41.25 7.75 24.20
N ARG A 21 41.83 8.12 25.35
CA ARG A 21 41.60 9.36 26.08
C ARG A 21 42.08 10.54 25.23
N PHE A 22 41.22 11.51 24.99
CA PHE A 22 41.61 12.79 24.39
C PHE A 22 41.64 13.88 25.46
N VAL A 23 42.75 14.63 25.45
CA VAL A 23 43.12 15.70 26.36
C VAL A 23 42.21 16.91 26.11
N ILE A 24 41.67 17.47 27.19
CA ILE A 24 40.84 18.68 27.19
C ILE A 24 41.78 19.90 27.08
N CYS A 25 41.73 20.61 25.96
CA CYS A 25 42.33 21.94 25.83
C CYS A 25 41.20 22.98 25.81
N SER A 26 41.24 23.86 26.81
CA SER A 26 40.24 24.88 27.09
C SER A 26 40.36 26.04 26.11
N SER A 27 39.29 26.34 25.38
CA SER A 27 39.07 27.64 24.70
C SER A 27 37.57 27.79 24.46
N LEU A 28 36.89 28.39 25.44
CA LEU A 28 35.47 28.75 25.35
C LEU A 28 35.33 29.99 24.44
N VAL A 29 34.87 29.77 23.22
CA VAL A 29 34.28 30.84 22.39
C VAL A 29 32.76 30.66 22.46
N PHE A 30 32.10 31.54 23.21
CA PHE A 30 30.64 31.62 23.22
C PHE A 30 30.19 32.33 21.93
N VAL A 31 29.84 31.55 20.90
CA VAL A 31 29.04 32.06 19.78
C VAL A 31 27.57 31.93 20.15
N SER A 32 26.94 33.05 20.50
CA SER A 32 25.51 33.13 20.76
C SER A 32 24.73 33.02 19.45
N VAL A 33 24.45 31.80 18.98
CA VAL A 33 23.50 31.58 17.89
C VAL A 33 22.09 31.57 18.48
N THR A 34 21.40 32.71 18.41
CA THR A 34 19.95 32.76 18.68
C THR A 34 19.21 32.22 17.46
N ALA A 35 19.13 30.89 17.33
CA ALA A 35 18.22 30.27 16.39
C ALA A 35 16.79 30.38 16.93
N LYS A 36 16.01 31.32 16.41
CA LYS A 36 14.54 31.29 16.57
C LYS A 36 14.02 30.16 15.68
N ALA A 37 14.00 28.94 16.20
CA ALA A 37 13.25 27.86 15.60
C ALA A 37 11.76 28.12 15.84
N SER A 38 11.11 28.81 14.90
CA SER A 38 9.66 28.88 14.84
C SER A 38 9.18 27.55 14.27
N ALA A 39 9.02 26.55 15.13
CA ALA A 39 8.42 25.28 14.75
C ALA A 39 6.93 25.53 14.49
N THR A 40 6.57 25.76 13.23
CA THR A 40 5.20 25.59 12.76
C THR A 40 4.87 24.11 12.93
N ILE A 41 4.17 23.76 14.01
CA ILE A 41 3.59 22.44 14.18
C ILE A 41 2.58 22.30 13.02
N PRO A 42 2.77 21.37 12.07
CA PRO A 42 1.74 21.13 11.07
C PRO A 42 0.48 20.74 11.84
N ALA A 43 -0.63 21.40 11.56
CA ALA A 43 -1.92 21.02 12.10
C ALA A 43 -2.14 19.55 11.73
N TYR A 44 -1.99 18.65 12.70
CA TYR A 44 -2.45 17.28 12.56
C TYR A 44 -3.97 17.40 12.40
N SER A 45 -4.43 17.26 11.14
CA SER A 45 -5.84 17.07 10.85
C SER A 45 -6.27 15.83 11.62
N TYR A 46 -6.99 16.03 12.72
CA TYR A 46 -7.61 14.93 13.44
C TYR A 46 -8.56 14.24 12.48
N CYS A 47 -8.33 12.95 12.18
CA CYS A 47 -9.31 12.11 11.50
C CYS A 47 -10.58 12.13 12.35
N SER A 48 -11.55 12.92 11.91
CA SER A 48 -12.85 13.01 12.54
C SER A 48 -13.57 11.69 12.28
N MET A 49 -13.51 10.79 13.26
CA MET A 49 -14.39 9.62 13.35
C MET A 49 -15.88 10.00 13.51
N ASN A 50 -16.20 11.29 13.52
CA ASN A 50 -17.57 11.75 13.44
C ASN A 50 -18.04 11.63 11.98
N GLN A 51 -19.00 10.74 11.75
CA GLN A 51 -19.72 10.57 10.51
C GLN A 51 -20.31 11.91 10.05
N THR A 52 -19.55 12.67 9.28
CA THR A 52 -20.05 13.77 8.46
C THR A 52 -19.43 13.57 7.10
N SER A 53 -20.18 12.86 6.26
CA SER A 53 -20.03 12.77 4.80
C SER A 53 -18.62 13.06 4.30
N ILE A 54 -17.86 12.00 4.00
CA ILE A 54 -16.79 12.09 2.99
C ILE A 54 -17.39 12.94 1.86
N PRO A 55 -16.84 14.13 1.54
CA PRO A 55 -17.39 14.96 0.47
C PRO A 55 -17.57 14.05 -0.73
N PRO A 56 -18.70 14.10 -1.46
CA PRO A 56 -18.91 13.23 -2.60
C PRO A 56 -17.71 13.39 -3.50
N ALA A 57 -16.82 12.42 -3.44
CA ALA A 57 -15.63 12.44 -4.26
C ALA A 57 -16.13 11.92 -5.58
N ASP A 58 -16.23 12.84 -6.52
CA ASP A 58 -16.84 12.57 -7.81
C ASP A 58 -16.01 11.49 -8.50
N ILE A 59 -16.70 10.42 -8.88
CA ILE A 59 -16.10 9.40 -9.72
C ILE A 59 -15.91 10.02 -11.10
N ILE A 60 -14.65 10.19 -11.50
CA ILE A 60 -14.27 10.71 -12.80
C ILE A 60 -14.47 9.59 -13.82
N ARG A 61 -15.19 9.87 -14.90
CA ARG A 61 -15.27 8.99 -16.07
C ARG A 61 -14.09 9.27 -17.00
N ILE A 62 -13.44 8.22 -17.50
CA ILE A 62 -12.26 8.31 -18.36
C ILE A 62 -12.64 7.86 -19.76
N GLU A 63 -12.56 8.78 -20.73
CA GLU A 63 -12.87 8.52 -22.14
C GLU A 63 -11.81 9.17 -23.06
N PRO A 64 -11.08 8.39 -23.89
CA PRO A 64 -11.13 6.93 -23.98
C PRO A 64 -10.55 6.25 -22.71
N PRO A 65 -10.91 4.98 -22.42
CA PRO A 65 -10.39 4.27 -21.25
C PRO A 65 -8.87 4.24 -21.18
N GLU A 66 -8.31 4.49 -20.00
CA GLU A 66 -6.88 4.38 -19.74
C GLU A 66 -6.45 2.90 -19.78
N GLU A 67 -5.31 2.61 -20.42
CA GLU A 67 -4.78 1.26 -20.62
C GLU A 67 -5.77 0.26 -21.28
N ASP A 68 -6.72 0.78 -22.07
CA ASP A 68 -7.83 0.03 -22.65
C ASP A 68 -8.68 -0.72 -21.60
N PHE A 69 -8.72 -0.24 -20.36
CA PHE A 69 -9.46 -0.88 -19.26
C PHE A 69 -10.12 0.08 -18.28
N PHE A 70 -9.38 1.08 -17.77
CA PHE A 70 -9.90 1.94 -16.70
C PHE A 70 -10.79 3.04 -17.28
N SER A 71 -12.07 2.99 -16.95
CA SER A 71 -13.09 3.97 -17.38
C SER A 71 -13.61 4.82 -16.22
N LYS A 72 -13.19 4.51 -14.99
CA LYS A 72 -13.61 5.18 -13.75
C LYS A 72 -12.40 5.40 -12.86
N SER A 73 -12.30 6.58 -12.27
CA SER A 73 -11.29 6.90 -11.26
C SER A 73 -11.89 7.68 -10.10
N LEU A 74 -11.39 7.42 -8.89
CA LEU A 74 -11.73 8.09 -7.65
C LEU A 74 -10.46 8.32 -6.84
N ASP A 75 -10.15 9.56 -6.46
CA ASP A 75 -8.88 9.88 -5.79
C ASP A 75 -8.98 9.87 -4.26
N TYR A 76 -8.22 9.03 -3.57
CA TYR A 76 -8.03 9.14 -2.12
C TYR A 76 -6.73 9.85 -1.79
N GLU A 77 -6.77 11.19 -1.78
CA GLU A 77 -5.65 12.05 -1.35
C GLU A 77 -4.31 11.70 -2.03
N GLY A 78 -4.33 11.50 -3.35
CA GLY A 78 -3.16 11.15 -4.16
C GLY A 78 -2.96 9.65 -4.41
N ILE A 79 -3.85 8.79 -3.92
CA ILE A 79 -3.90 7.36 -4.25
C ILE A 79 -5.11 7.13 -5.17
N ALA A 80 -4.86 6.83 -6.44
CA ALA A 80 -5.92 6.60 -7.40
C ALA A 80 -6.63 5.27 -7.15
N ILE A 81 -7.97 5.29 -7.16
CA ILE A 81 -8.82 4.10 -7.16
C ILE A 81 -9.44 3.99 -8.54
N LYS A 82 -9.01 3.01 -9.34
CA LYS A 82 -9.43 2.87 -10.76
C LYS A 82 -10.23 1.60 -10.99
N ALA A 83 -11.17 1.66 -11.93
CA ALA A 83 -12.02 0.53 -12.27
C ALA A 83 -12.50 0.56 -13.73
N HIS A 84 -12.91 -0.59 -14.25
CA HIS A 84 -13.58 -0.69 -15.55
C HIS A 84 -15.02 -0.15 -15.50
N ALA A 85 -15.59 0.21 -16.65
CA ALA A 85 -16.94 0.75 -16.78
C ALA A 85 -18.04 -0.10 -16.12
N ILE A 86 -17.88 -1.43 -16.09
CA ILE A 86 -18.88 -2.38 -15.56
C ILE A 86 -18.91 -2.46 -14.03
N VAL A 87 -17.88 -1.95 -13.34
CA VAL A 87 -17.80 -1.99 -11.88
C VAL A 87 -18.78 -0.98 -11.32
N GLU A 88 -19.61 -1.36 -10.36
CA GLU A 88 -20.57 -0.48 -9.72
C GLU A 88 -19.85 0.68 -9.00
N ASP A 89 -20.38 1.89 -9.15
CA ASP A 89 -19.81 3.10 -8.52
C ASP A 89 -19.72 2.97 -6.99
N ALA A 90 -20.66 2.22 -6.39
CA ALA A 90 -20.65 1.88 -4.98
C ALA A 90 -19.36 1.14 -4.56
N ALA A 91 -18.75 0.34 -5.44
CA ALA A 91 -17.52 -0.37 -5.12
C ALA A 91 -16.34 0.59 -4.96
N LEU A 92 -16.22 1.62 -5.82
CA LEU A 92 -15.20 2.66 -5.70
C LEU A 92 -15.36 3.42 -4.38
N VAL A 93 -16.60 3.77 -4.02
CA VAL A 93 -16.91 4.44 -2.76
C VAL A 93 -16.56 3.57 -1.55
N GLU A 94 -16.91 2.28 -1.58
CA GLU A 94 -16.56 1.35 -0.51
C GLU A 94 -15.06 1.12 -0.40
N ALA A 95 -14.32 1.06 -1.51
CA ALA A 95 -12.87 0.98 -1.54
C ALA A 95 -12.24 2.25 -0.91
N ARG A 96 -12.72 3.44 -1.26
CA ARG A 96 -12.28 4.70 -0.65
C ARG A 96 -12.46 4.69 0.86
N LYS A 97 -13.58 4.16 1.37
CA LYS A 97 -13.81 3.99 2.82
C LYS A 97 -12.81 3.05 3.47
N ARG A 98 -12.35 1.98 2.79
CA ARG A 98 -11.27 1.11 3.31
C ARG A 98 -9.96 1.88 3.40
N LEU A 99 -9.59 2.62 2.37
CA LEU A 99 -8.38 3.44 2.38
C LEU A 99 -8.42 4.49 3.49
N ASP A 100 -9.56 5.16 3.66
CA ASP A 100 -9.79 6.11 4.75
C ASP A 100 -9.57 5.45 6.12
N MET A 101 -10.27 4.35 6.39
CA MET A 101 -10.11 3.58 7.63
C MET A 101 -8.65 3.15 7.88
N MET A 102 -7.92 2.73 6.84
CA MET A 102 -6.55 2.24 6.97
C MET A 102 -5.53 3.37 7.14
N LEU A 103 -5.79 4.55 6.58
CA LEU A 103 -4.76 5.60 6.41
C LEU A 103 -5.08 6.93 7.09
N CYS A 104 -6.30 7.18 7.58
CA CYS A 104 -6.67 8.52 8.07
C CYS A 104 -5.81 9.01 9.25
N HIS A 105 -5.24 8.10 10.04
CA HIS A 105 -4.30 8.40 11.13
C HIS A 105 -2.83 8.23 10.76
N LEU A 106 -2.52 7.93 9.49
CA LEU A 106 -1.18 7.64 8.98
C LEU A 106 -0.80 8.57 7.82
N PRO A 107 -0.82 9.91 8.00
CA PRO A 107 -0.61 10.86 6.91
C PRO A 107 0.75 10.69 6.22
N GLN A 108 1.80 10.34 6.96
CA GLN A 108 3.13 10.10 6.37
C GLN A 108 3.16 8.84 5.51
N VAL A 109 2.49 7.76 5.93
CA VAL A 109 2.38 6.52 5.15
C VAL A 109 1.61 6.78 3.87
N ARG A 110 0.49 7.50 3.97
CA ARG A 110 -0.30 7.91 2.81
C ARG A 110 0.50 8.74 1.82
N GLN A 111 1.28 9.73 2.29
CA GLN A 111 2.17 10.52 1.42
C GLN A 111 3.24 9.65 0.75
N ASN A 112 3.83 8.70 1.48
CA ASN A 112 4.82 7.79 0.90
C ASN A 112 4.20 6.92 -0.21
N LEU A 113 2.99 6.40 0.01
CA LEU A 113 2.23 5.63 -0.99
C LEU A 113 1.93 6.47 -2.23
N ALA A 114 1.40 7.69 -2.05
CA ALA A 114 1.13 8.60 -3.16
C ALA A 114 2.41 8.93 -3.96
N HIS A 115 3.52 9.23 -3.27
CA HIS A 115 4.81 9.48 -3.92
C HIS A 115 5.40 8.25 -4.61
N ALA A 116 5.11 7.05 -4.11
CA ALA A 116 5.53 5.81 -4.74
C ALA A 116 4.72 5.47 -6.00
N GLY A 117 3.59 6.15 -6.25
CA GLY A 117 2.67 5.84 -7.34
C GLY A 117 1.77 4.65 -7.01
N ALA A 118 1.38 4.49 -5.75
CA ALA A 118 0.47 3.44 -5.34
C ALA A 118 -0.95 3.71 -5.88
N GLU A 119 -1.58 2.66 -6.40
CA GLU A 119 -2.97 2.69 -6.89
C GLU A 119 -3.75 1.48 -6.36
N LEU A 120 -5.08 1.62 -6.31
CA LEU A 120 -6.01 0.54 -5.99
C LEU A 120 -6.94 0.29 -7.19
N HIS A 121 -6.84 -0.90 -7.76
CA HIS A 121 -7.64 -1.31 -8.91
C HIS A 121 -8.78 -2.25 -8.49
N ILE A 122 -9.95 -2.05 -9.09
CA ILE A 122 -11.13 -2.86 -8.81
C ILE A 122 -11.52 -3.62 -10.07
N ILE A 123 -11.62 -4.94 -9.94
CA ILE A 123 -12.20 -5.82 -10.96
C ILE A 123 -13.65 -6.12 -10.61
N GLY A 124 -14.52 -6.09 -11.63
CA GLY A 124 -15.93 -6.41 -11.48
C GLY A 124 -16.16 -7.90 -11.18
N LYS A 125 -17.38 -8.21 -10.71
CA LYS A 125 -17.80 -9.60 -10.42
C LYS A 125 -17.73 -10.56 -11.62
N SER A 126 -17.76 -10.04 -12.84
CA SER A 126 -17.67 -10.81 -14.09
C SER A 126 -16.31 -10.69 -14.79
N GLN A 127 -15.34 -10.01 -14.16
CA GLN A 127 -13.96 -9.90 -14.61
C GLN A 127 -13.06 -10.81 -13.78
N VAL A 128 -11.87 -11.11 -14.30
CA VAL A 128 -10.84 -11.88 -13.62
C VAL A 128 -9.57 -11.04 -13.41
N THR A 129 -8.66 -11.52 -12.56
CA THR A 129 -7.45 -10.76 -12.18
C THR A 129 -6.60 -10.40 -13.40
N SER A 130 -6.46 -11.32 -14.36
CA SER A 130 -5.70 -11.10 -15.60
C SER A 130 -6.39 -10.18 -16.61
N ASP A 131 -7.59 -9.67 -16.34
CA ASP A 131 -8.18 -8.60 -17.16
C ASP A 131 -7.55 -7.23 -16.84
N LEU A 132 -6.97 -7.06 -15.64
CA LEU A 132 -6.21 -5.86 -15.27
C LEU A 132 -4.98 -5.69 -16.15
N PRO A 133 -4.69 -4.47 -16.65
CA PRO A 133 -3.55 -4.20 -17.52
C PRO A 133 -2.22 -4.75 -16.99
N GLU A 134 -1.95 -4.59 -15.69
CA GLU A 134 -0.72 -5.01 -15.01
C GLU A 134 -0.58 -6.53 -14.81
N HIS A 135 -1.60 -7.32 -15.17
CA HIS A 135 -1.62 -8.78 -15.02
C HIS A 135 -2.04 -9.52 -16.29
N ARG A 136 -2.23 -8.81 -17.42
CA ARG A 136 -2.67 -9.40 -18.70
C ARG A 136 -1.77 -10.52 -19.18
N GLU A 137 -0.47 -10.39 -18.94
CA GLU A 137 0.53 -11.38 -19.31
C GLU A 137 0.32 -12.72 -18.59
N LEU A 138 -0.25 -12.71 -17.38
CA LEU A 138 -0.47 -13.92 -16.57
C LEU A 138 -1.67 -14.76 -17.04
N LYS A 139 -2.44 -14.27 -18.02
CA LYS A 139 -3.66 -14.93 -18.49
C LYS A 139 -3.39 -16.34 -18.96
N GLY A 140 -4.10 -17.31 -18.36
CA GLY A 140 -3.98 -18.74 -18.69
C GLY A 140 -2.68 -19.41 -18.22
N GLN A 141 -1.74 -18.69 -17.61
CA GLN A 141 -0.49 -19.28 -17.13
C GLN A 141 -0.72 -20.08 -15.85
N LYS A 142 -0.24 -21.32 -15.82
CA LYS A 142 -0.30 -22.20 -14.65
C LYS A 142 0.90 -21.91 -13.75
N ILE A 143 0.64 -21.49 -12.51
CA ILE A 143 1.67 -21.01 -11.57
C ILE A 143 1.99 -22.14 -10.57
N PRO A 144 3.23 -22.67 -10.52
CA PRO A 144 3.62 -23.72 -9.59
C PRO A 144 3.37 -23.37 -8.12
N GLU A 145 3.63 -22.12 -7.74
CA GLU A 145 3.40 -21.56 -6.39
C GLU A 145 1.92 -21.58 -6.01
N TYR A 146 1.01 -21.62 -6.99
CA TYR A 146 -0.43 -21.75 -6.79
C TYR A 146 -0.92 -23.20 -6.92
N GLY A 147 -0.02 -24.18 -6.87
CA GLY A 147 -0.37 -25.59 -7.02
C GLY A 147 -0.83 -25.93 -8.44
N GLY A 148 -0.34 -25.19 -9.45
CA GLY A 148 -0.77 -25.35 -10.83
C GLY A 148 -2.13 -24.71 -11.14
N LEU A 149 -2.60 -23.77 -10.32
CA LEU A 149 -3.73 -22.91 -10.68
C LEU A 149 -3.23 -21.67 -11.46
N THR A 150 -4.12 -21.06 -12.24
CA THR A 150 -3.88 -19.74 -12.84
C THR A 150 -4.11 -18.63 -11.83
N VAL A 151 -3.67 -17.41 -12.16
CA VAL A 151 -3.95 -16.23 -11.34
C VAL A 151 -5.46 -16.00 -11.16
N ASP A 152 -6.25 -16.25 -12.21
CA ASP A 152 -7.70 -16.06 -12.22
C ASP A 152 -8.42 -17.10 -11.35
N GLU A 153 -7.94 -18.36 -11.40
CA GLU A 153 -8.47 -19.43 -10.55
C GLU A 153 -8.16 -19.15 -9.08
N ARG A 154 -6.98 -18.62 -8.77
CA ARG A 154 -6.47 -18.49 -7.39
C ARG A 154 -6.88 -17.20 -6.67
N THR A 155 -7.10 -16.10 -7.40
CA THR A 155 -7.11 -14.75 -6.81
C THR A 155 -8.35 -13.94 -7.21
N ARG A 156 -8.72 -12.96 -6.37
CA ARG A 156 -9.64 -11.85 -6.71
C ARG A 156 -9.05 -10.49 -6.32
N GLY A 157 -7.75 -10.47 -6.13
CA GLY A 157 -7.00 -9.35 -5.61
C GLY A 157 -5.56 -9.78 -5.41
N LEU A 158 -4.66 -8.84 -5.62
CA LEU A 158 -3.22 -9.00 -5.47
C LEU A 158 -2.66 -7.74 -4.80
N GLY A 159 -1.79 -7.93 -3.82
CA GLY A 159 -0.96 -6.86 -3.27
C GLY A 159 0.14 -6.43 -4.24
N GLY A 160 0.87 -5.38 -3.84
CA GLY A 160 1.91 -4.74 -4.65
C GLY A 160 1.63 -3.24 -4.77
N LEU A 161 2.50 -2.52 -5.49
CA LEU A 161 2.36 -1.07 -5.67
C LEU A 161 1.02 -0.72 -6.35
N LEU A 162 0.67 -1.47 -7.39
CA LEU A 162 -0.67 -1.51 -7.97
C LEU A 162 -1.41 -2.65 -7.26
N THR A 163 -2.23 -2.30 -6.27
CA THR A 163 -3.01 -3.27 -5.51
C THR A 163 -4.34 -3.49 -6.19
N SER A 164 -4.88 -4.72 -6.15
CA SER A 164 -6.21 -5.00 -6.70
C SER A 164 -7.13 -5.73 -5.72
N CYS A 165 -8.44 -5.54 -5.91
CA CYS A 165 -9.47 -6.29 -5.18
C CYS A 165 -10.77 -6.46 -6.01
N GLY A 166 -11.61 -7.41 -5.60
CA GLY A 166 -12.85 -7.75 -6.27
C GLY A 166 -14.03 -6.94 -5.76
N GLU A 167 -14.84 -6.42 -6.69
CA GLU A 167 -16.12 -5.76 -6.44
C GLU A 167 -17.03 -6.59 -5.53
N GLU A 168 -17.10 -7.91 -5.75
CA GLU A 168 -17.98 -8.77 -4.96
C GLU A 168 -17.59 -8.83 -3.48
N ASN A 169 -16.32 -8.62 -3.14
CA ASN A 169 -15.87 -8.57 -1.76
C ASN A 169 -16.19 -7.20 -1.12
N LEU A 170 -15.94 -6.11 -1.84
CA LEU A 170 -16.25 -4.75 -1.40
C LEU A 170 -17.75 -4.58 -1.10
N LEU A 171 -18.59 -5.10 -1.98
CA LEU A 171 -20.06 -4.99 -1.92
C LEU A 171 -20.73 -6.17 -1.21
N LYS A 172 -19.97 -7.16 -0.72
CA LYS A 172 -20.46 -8.36 -0.03
C LYS A 172 -21.50 -9.13 -0.85
N LEU A 173 -21.25 -9.28 -2.15
CA LEU A 173 -22.16 -9.97 -3.08
C LEU A 173 -22.15 -11.49 -2.85
N PRO A 174 -23.22 -12.23 -3.21
CA PRO A 174 -23.35 -13.66 -2.94
C PRO A 174 -22.21 -14.55 -3.47
N GLN A 175 -21.60 -14.15 -4.59
CA GLN A 175 -20.50 -14.84 -5.27
C GLN A 175 -19.11 -14.58 -4.69
N ASP A 176 -18.98 -13.77 -3.64
CA ASP A 176 -17.71 -13.57 -2.95
C ASP A 176 -17.16 -14.91 -2.41
N ARG A 177 -15.93 -15.24 -2.82
CA ARG A 177 -15.19 -16.44 -2.39
C ARG A 177 -14.56 -16.28 -1.00
N TYR A 178 -14.50 -15.05 -0.49
CA TYR A 178 -13.80 -14.67 0.73
C TYR A 178 -14.75 -14.18 1.84
N LYS A 179 -15.97 -14.74 1.90
CA LYS A 179 -16.97 -14.40 2.93
C LYS A 179 -16.37 -14.37 4.33
N GLY A 180 -16.58 -13.25 5.03
CA GLY A 180 -16.03 -13.02 6.38
C GLY A 180 -14.61 -12.46 6.41
N ARG A 181 -13.98 -12.19 5.25
CA ARG A 181 -12.69 -11.49 5.14
C ARG A 181 -12.84 -10.27 4.23
N ASP A 182 -12.07 -9.22 4.51
CA ASP A 182 -11.95 -8.06 3.62
C ASP A 182 -10.62 -8.18 2.86
N ILE A 183 -10.71 -8.57 1.59
CA ILE A 183 -9.56 -8.80 0.72
C ILE A 183 -8.95 -7.48 0.29
N CYS A 184 -9.76 -6.44 0.08
CA CYS A 184 -9.24 -5.10 -0.19
C CYS A 184 -8.31 -4.65 0.94
N VAL A 185 -8.72 -4.81 2.20
CA VAL A 185 -7.88 -4.47 3.36
C VAL A 185 -6.63 -5.36 3.42
N HIS A 186 -6.77 -6.67 3.17
CA HIS A 186 -5.62 -7.59 3.18
C HIS A 186 -4.56 -7.20 2.15
N GLU A 187 -4.95 -7.05 0.89
CA GLU A 187 -3.99 -6.77 -0.19
C GLU A 187 -3.40 -5.37 -0.05
N PHE A 188 -4.19 -4.38 0.39
CA PHE A 188 -3.68 -3.03 0.60
C PHE A 188 -2.76 -2.93 1.84
N ALA A 189 -2.89 -3.84 2.81
CA ALA A 189 -1.94 -3.93 3.93
C ALA A 189 -0.54 -4.35 3.44
N HIS A 190 -0.43 -5.21 2.42
CA HIS A 190 0.87 -5.49 1.77
C HIS A 190 1.45 -4.23 1.15
N ASN A 191 0.63 -3.41 0.49
CA ASN A 191 1.09 -2.14 -0.10
C ASN A 191 1.60 -1.16 0.96
N ILE A 192 0.86 -0.99 2.06
CA ILE A 192 1.32 -0.19 3.21
C ILE A 192 2.65 -0.72 3.74
N GLN A 193 2.78 -2.03 3.93
CA GLN A 193 4.00 -2.64 4.45
C GLN A 193 5.18 -2.46 3.50
N ASP A 194 4.99 -2.65 2.20
CA ASP A 194 6.08 -2.70 1.24
C ASP A 194 6.47 -1.30 0.73
N HIS A 195 5.52 -0.36 0.65
CA HIS A 195 5.71 0.95 0.01
C HIS A 195 5.37 2.13 0.92
N GLY A 196 4.51 1.95 1.94
CA GLY A 196 4.06 3.03 2.81
C GLY A 196 4.95 3.30 4.02
N VAL A 197 5.59 2.27 4.57
CA VAL A 197 6.43 2.38 5.79
C VAL A 197 7.93 2.37 5.46
N PRO A 198 8.78 3.02 6.27
CA PRO A 198 10.22 3.03 6.03
C PRO A 198 10.84 1.63 6.20
N GLU A 199 12.00 1.43 5.58
CA GLU A 199 12.71 0.14 5.61
C GLU A 199 12.96 -0.37 7.04
N SER A 200 13.31 0.52 7.98
CA SER A 200 13.50 0.17 9.39
C SER A 200 12.27 -0.47 10.04
N VAL A 201 11.07 -0.04 9.66
CA VAL A 201 9.80 -0.62 10.14
C VAL A 201 9.56 -1.99 9.50
N ARG A 202 9.84 -2.13 8.19
CA ARG A 202 9.73 -3.44 7.50
C ARG A 202 10.65 -4.48 8.12
N GLU A 203 11.90 -4.11 8.40
CA GLU A 203 12.84 -4.98 9.09
C GLU A 203 12.37 -5.37 10.49
N LEU A 204 11.77 -4.43 11.22
CA LEU A 204 11.21 -4.72 12.54
C LEU A 204 10.05 -5.73 12.45
N ILE A 205 9.13 -5.57 11.48
CA ILE A 205 8.04 -6.52 11.23
C ILE A 205 8.60 -7.90 10.92
N ARG A 206 9.56 -7.99 9.98
CA ARG A 206 10.20 -9.26 9.60
C ARG A 206 10.89 -9.95 10.78
N LYS A 207 11.63 -9.18 11.58
CA LYS A 207 12.31 -9.68 12.79
C LYS A 207 11.30 -10.24 13.80
N ARG A 208 10.17 -9.56 14.02
CA ARG A 208 9.13 -10.02 14.95
C ARG A 208 8.41 -11.26 14.44
N TYR A 209 8.10 -11.33 13.15
CA TYR A 209 7.52 -12.51 12.53
C TYR A 209 8.41 -13.75 12.74
N HIS A 210 9.71 -13.65 12.42
CA HIS A 210 10.65 -14.76 12.60
C HIS A 210 10.86 -15.15 14.07
N ALA A 211 10.64 -14.25 15.01
CA ALA A 211 10.72 -14.57 16.44
C ALA A 211 9.44 -15.22 16.99
N SER A 212 8.35 -15.25 16.21
CA SER A 212 7.04 -15.77 16.61
C SER A 212 6.71 -17.16 16.06
N ILE A 213 7.54 -17.66 15.14
CA ILE A 213 7.48 -19.00 14.55
C ILE A 213 8.62 -19.86 15.08
#